data_AF-A3K3B1-F1
#
_entry.id   AF-A3K3B1-F1
#
_cell.length_a   1.000
_cell.length_b   1.000
_cell.length_c   1.000
_cell.angle_alpha   90.00
_cell.angle_beta   90.00
_cell.angle_gamma   90.00
#
_symmetry.space_group_name_H-M   'P 1'
#
loop_
_entity.id
_entity.type
_entity.pdbx_description
1 polymer ?
#
loop_
_entity_poly.entity_id
_entity_poly.type
_entity_poly.pdbx_seq_one_letter_code
_entity_poly.pdbx_strand_id
1 'polypeptide(L)'
;MNKLPVYLFALSATATAAFAATEFLAPVEPEVIEIEVSPNELARCQETLAQVAQMPIVSDSGRPLPASSADGLPSVACVVRDI
;
A
#
# COMPACT_ATOMS: atom_id res chain seq x y z
N MET A 1 3.97 40.51 -52.15
CA MET A 1 2.54 40.34 -52.49
C MET A 1 2.13 38.98 -51.92
N ASN A 2 1.22 38.79 -50.97
CA ASN A 2 0.11 39.57 -50.48
C ASN A 2 -0.34 38.99 -49.12
N LYS A 3 -0.69 39.88 -48.18
CA LYS A 3 -1.82 39.80 -47.23
C LYS A 3 -1.79 38.78 -46.07
N LEU A 4 -1.41 39.27 -44.89
CA LEU A 4 -2.05 38.98 -43.57
C LEU A 4 -3.55 39.39 -43.61
N PRO A 5 -4.39 39.11 -42.58
CA PRO A 5 -4.51 37.98 -41.65
C PRO A 5 -5.99 37.52 -41.53
N VAL A 6 -6.29 36.28 -41.11
CA VAL A 6 -7.60 35.98 -40.51
C VAL A 6 -7.42 35.15 -39.25
N TYR A 7 -7.66 35.85 -38.16
CA TYR A 7 -7.70 35.41 -36.78
C TYR A 7 -8.90 34.48 -36.61
N LEU A 8 -8.72 33.16 -36.75
CA LEU A 8 -9.74 32.19 -36.35
C LEU A 8 -9.53 31.85 -34.87
N PHE A 9 -9.94 32.80 -34.03
CA PHE A 9 -10.28 32.52 -32.63
C PHE A 9 -11.55 31.65 -32.67
N ALA A 10 -11.43 30.35 -32.39
CA ALA A 10 -12.43 29.57 -31.64
C ALA A 10 -12.10 28.08 -31.64
N LEU A 11 -12.33 27.47 -30.47
CA LEU A 11 -12.40 26.03 -30.18
C LEU A 11 -11.06 25.29 -29.97
N SER A 12 -10.25 25.78 -29.03
CA SER A 12 -9.36 24.93 -28.24
C SER A 12 -9.91 24.77 -26.82
N ALA A 13 -11.02 24.06 -26.71
CA ALA A 13 -11.56 23.50 -25.48
C ALA A 13 -12.42 22.33 -25.99
N THR A 14 -12.19 21.06 -25.66
CA THR A 14 -12.08 20.48 -24.32
C THR A 14 -11.64 19.03 -24.49
N ALA A 15 -10.61 18.57 -23.79
CA ALA A 15 -10.49 17.19 -23.31
C ALA A 15 -9.22 17.03 -22.44
N THR A 16 -9.16 17.75 -21.32
CA THR A 16 -8.18 17.46 -20.27
C THR A 16 -8.94 17.20 -18.97
N ALA A 17 -9.66 16.09 -18.90
CA ALA A 17 -10.19 15.58 -17.64
C ALA A 17 -10.67 14.14 -17.82
N ALA A 18 -9.74 13.19 -17.90
CA ALA A 18 -10.04 11.78 -17.64
C ALA A 18 -8.77 11.01 -17.21
N PHE A 19 -7.99 11.57 -16.30
CA PHE A 19 -6.97 10.82 -15.54
C PHE A 19 -7.20 11.12 -14.06
N ALA A 20 -8.31 10.64 -13.51
CA ALA A 20 -8.61 10.79 -12.09
C ALA A 20 -9.21 9.52 -11.47
N ALA A 21 -9.04 8.36 -12.11
CA ALA A 21 -9.62 7.11 -11.60
C ALA A 21 -8.76 5.86 -11.86
N THR A 22 -7.47 6.01 -12.16
CA THR A 22 -6.56 4.85 -12.25
C THR A 22 -6.01 4.40 -10.90
N GLU A 23 -6.24 5.13 -9.79
CA GLU A 23 -5.81 4.66 -8.46
C GLU A 23 -6.62 3.46 -7.95
N PHE A 24 -7.84 3.26 -8.46
CA PHE A 24 -8.73 2.16 -8.04
C PHE A 24 -8.42 0.81 -8.74
N LEU A 25 -7.50 0.82 -9.70
CA LEU A 25 -7.03 -0.37 -10.42
C LEU A 25 -5.61 -0.76 -10.02
N ALA A 26 -5.03 -0.10 -9.00
CA ALA A 26 -3.82 -0.60 -8.38
C ALA A 26 -4.15 -1.97 -7.76
N PRO A 27 -3.35 -3.01 -8.03
CA PRO A 27 -3.46 -4.23 -7.24
C PRO A 27 -3.37 -3.81 -5.77
N VAL A 28 -4.33 -4.27 -4.95
CA VAL A 28 -4.23 -4.10 -3.50
C VAL A 28 -2.96 -4.84 -3.10
N GLU A 29 -1.86 -4.10 -2.97
CA GLU A 29 -0.65 -4.66 -2.39
C GLU A 29 -1.02 -5.06 -0.96
N PRO A 30 -0.67 -6.28 -0.53
CA PRO A 30 -0.99 -6.72 0.81
C PRO A 30 -0.44 -5.69 1.79
N GLU A 31 -1.29 -5.21 2.69
CA GLU A 31 -0.88 -4.23 3.68
C GLU A 31 0.22 -4.86 4.57
N VAL A 32 1.43 -4.31 4.49
CA VAL A 32 2.57 -4.73 5.31
C VAL A 32 2.84 -3.64 6.35
N ILE A 33 2.80 -4.04 7.62
CA ILE A 33 3.22 -3.20 8.75
C ILE A 33 4.72 -3.42 8.95
N GLU A 34 5.49 -2.36 8.79
CA GLU A 34 6.94 -2.38 8.99
C GLU A 34 7.30 -2.05 10.45
N ILE A 35 8.08 -2.93 11.07
CA ILE A 35 8.71 -2.70 12.37
C ILE A 35 10.16 -2.32 12.10
N GLU A 36 10.47 -1.05 12.37
CA GLU A 36 11.82 -0.51 12.23
C GLU A 36 12.66 -0.94 13.44
N VAL A 37 13.77 -1.61 13.18
CA VAL A 37 14.69 -2.09 14.23
C VAL A 37 16.13 -1.77 13.90
N SER A 38 16.95 -1.70 14.94
CA SER A 38 18.40 -1.61 14.81
C SER A 38 18.98 -2.87 14.15
N PRO A 39 20.13 -2.79 13.44
CA PRO A 39 20.71 -3.94 12.74
C PRO A 39 20.95 -5.16 13.64
N ASN A 40 21.32 -4.93 14.90
CA ASN A 40 21.58 -5.98 15.89
C ASN A 40 20.29 -6.65 16.42
N GLU A 41 19.12 -6.06 16.19
CA GLU A 41 17.83 -6.59 16.65
C GLU A 41 17.04 -7.31 15.55
N LEU A 42 17.44 -7.18 14.28
CA LEU A 42 16.74 -7.78 13.15
C LEU A 42 16.50 -9.28 13.32
N ALA A 43 17.53 -10.03 13.71
CA ALA A 43 17.43 -11.48 13.89
C ALA A 43 16.42 -11.86 14.99
N ARG A 44 16.46 -11.15 16.11
CA ARG A 44 15.54 -11.35 17.24
C ARG A 44 14.11 -10.99 16.86
N CYS A 45 13.92 -9.91 16.09
CA CYS A 45 12.61 -9.49 15.61
C CYS A 45 12.00 -10.55 14.69
N GLN A 46 12.76 -11.05 13.71
CA GLN A 46 12.31 -12.11 12.80
C GLN A 46 11.98 -13.41 13.54
N GLU A 47 12.80 -13.81 14.50
CA GLU A 47 12.53 -14.99 15.34
C GLU A 47 11.23 -14.82 16.13
N THR A 48 11.01 -13.64 16.71
CA THR A 48 9.79 -13.34 17.46
C THR A 48 8.55 -13.40 16.56
N LEU A 49 8.62 -12.81 15.36
CA LEU A 49 7.51 -12.88 14.39
C LEU A 49 7.22 -14.33 13.96
N ALA A 50 8.26 -15.17 13.80
CA ALA A 50 8.07 -16.58 13.48
C ALA A 50 7.39 -17.38 14.61
N GLN A 51 7.63 -17.00 15.87
CA GLN A 51 6.92 -17.57 17.02
C GLN A 51 5.47 -17.10 17.06
N VAL A 52 5.22 -15.80 16.86
CA VAL A 52 3.87 -15.22 16.84
C VAL A 52 3.02 -15.80 15.70
N ALA A 53 3.60 -16.07 14.53
CA ALA A 53 2.90 -16.69 13.40
C ALA A 53 2.36 -18.10 13.70
N GLN A 54 2.88 -18.77 14.74
CA GLN A 54 2.40 -20.09 15.18
C GLN A 54 1.31 -19.98 16.27
N MET A 55 1.02 -18.77 16.75
CA MET A 55 0.02 -18.55 17.78
C MET A 55 -1.39 -18.48 17.17
N PRO A 56 -2.41 -18.96 17.89
CA PRO A 56 -3.79 -18.82 17.44
C PRO A 56 -4.19 -17.35 17.43
N ILE A 57 -4.84 -16.92 16.36
CA ILE A 57 -5.49 -15.60 16.30
C ILE A 57 -6.69 -15.65 17.25
N VAL A 58 -6.82 -14.67 18.13
CA VAL A 58 -7.91 -14.56 19.09
C VAL A 58 -8.64 -13.22 18.93
N SER A 59 -9.94 -13.20 19.20
CA SER A 59 -10.72 -11.96 19.32
C SER A 59 -10.38 -11.22 20.60
N ASP A 60 -10.87 -9.97 20.72
CA ASP A 60 -10.75 -9.16 21.96
C ASP A 60 -11.38 -9.84 23.18
N SER A 61 -12.37 -10.72 22.96
CA SER A 61 -12.99 -11.56 23.98
C SER A 61 -12.21 -12.84 24.31
N GLY A 62 -11.04 -13.04 23.71
CA GLY A 62 -10.16 -14.20 23.90
C GLY A 62 -10.60 -15.47 23.18
N ARG A 63 -11.57 -15.39 22.25
CA ARG A 63 -12.04 -16.55 21.49
C ARG A 63 -11.12 -16.80 20.30
N PRO A 64 -10.61 -18.03 20.08
CA PRO A 64 -9.87 -18.36 18.87
C PRO A 64 -10.70 -18.12 17.62
N LEU A 65 -10.09 -17.51 16.62
CA LEU A 65 -10.64 -17.28 15.28
C LEU A 65 -10.23 -18.41 14.32
N PRO A 66 -11.05 -18.71 13.30
CA PRO A 66 -10.68 -19.68 12.29
C PRO A 66 -9.45 -19.22 11.49
N ALA A 67 -8.67 -20.16 10.97
CA ALA A 67 -7.47 -19.84 10.19
C ALA A 67 -7.76 -18.99 8.93
N SER A 68 -8.96 -19.12 8.36
CA SER A 68 -9.43 -18.30 7.23
C SER A 68 -9.57 -16.80 7.58
N SER A 69 -9.56 -16.44 8.87
CA SER A 69 -9.49 -15.04 9.28
C SER A 69 -8.12 -14.42 9.05
N ALA A 70 -7.07 -15.22 8.83
CA ALA A 70 -5.72 -14.72 8.55
C ALA A 70 -5.61 -14.03 7.18
N ASP A 71 -6.41 -14.44 6.19
CA ASP A 71 -6.35 -13.91 4.82
C ASP A 71 -6.71 -12.41 4.73
N GLY A 72 -7.41 -11.87 5.74
CA GLY A 72 -7.77 -10.46 5.83
C GLY A 72 -6.89 -9.65 6.78
N LEU A 73 -5.85 -10.24 7.36
CA LEU A 73 -4.95 -9.55 8.29
C LEU A 73 -3.73 -8.98 7.55
N PRO A 74 -3.24 -7.81 7.96
CA PRO A 74 -1.99 -7.27 7.43
C PRO A 74 -0.83 -8.18 7.82
N SER A 75 0.17 -8.26 6.94
CA SER A 75 1.44 -8.91 7.24
C SER A 75 2.34 -7.98 8.02
N VAL A 76 3.28 -8.52 8.80
CA VAL A 76 4.24 -7.73 9.57
C VAL A 76 5.65 -8.10 9.16
N ALA A 77 6.50 -7.11 8.91
CA ALA A 77 7.90 -7.32 8.53
C ALA A 77 8.84 -6.49 9.41
N CYS A 78 9.98 -7.07 9.80
CA CYS A 78 11.05 -6.32 10.46
C CYS A 78 11.99 -5.75 9.41
N VAL A 79 12.24 -4.44 9.44
CA VAL A 79 13.14 -3.75 8.52
C VAL A 79 14.23 -3.04 9.30
N VAL A 80 15.43 -3.00 8.73
CA VAL A 80 16.56 -2.29 9.34
C VAL A 80 16.48 -0.82 8.95
N ARG A 81 16.51 0.07 9.94
CA ARG A 81 16.75 1.51 9.73
C ARG A 81 17.79 2.00 10.73
N ASP A 82 18.57 2.98 10.28
CA ASP A 82 19.52 3.69 11.13
C ASP A 82 18.71 4.68 11.97
N ILE A 83 18.41 4.27 13.21
CA ILE A 83 17.64 5.04 14.21
C ILE A 83 18.54 5.62 15.29
#